data_AF-A0A1C5BGD4-F1
#
_entry.id   AF-A0A1C5BGD4-F1
#
_cell.length_a   1.000
_cell.length_b   1.000
_cell.length_c   1.000
_cell.angle_alpha   90.00
_cell.angle_beta   90.00
_cell.angle_gamma   90.00
#
_symmetry.space_group_name_H-M   'P 1'
#
loop_
_entity.id
_entity.type
_entity.pdbx_description
1 polymer ?
#
loop_
_entity_poly.entity_id
_entity_poly.type
_entity_poly.pdbx_seq_one_letter_code
_entity_poly.pdbx_strand_id
1 'polypeptide(L)'
;MKPLTEREIRSAFVNCTKGEAKRLSVPRDLADRPWDDLDFLGWRDPQAPDRAYLVMPSGVSHVGVQLRSSDTGSSQTRRSMCSMCVTVHTGGVSLLVAPKPGKAGKQGNSVGAYMCSDLACSLYVRGKKDAGVGGRLRESLTLEEQIDRTMTNLAAFIARVTA
;
A
#
# COMPACT_ATOMS: atom_id res chain seq x y z
N MET A 1 -8.08 -11.78 3.17
CA MET A 1 -9.10 -10.84 2.63
C MET A 1 -9.94 -11.56 1.58
N LYS A 2 -11.21 -11.20 1.38
CA LYS A 2 -12.00 -11.80 0.29
C LYS A 2 -11.46 -11.35 -1.09
N PRO A 3 -11.39 -12.23 -2.09
CA PRO A 3 -11.04 -11.85 -3.45
C PRO A 3 -11.91 -10.71 -3.98
N LEU A 4 -11.26 -9.69 -4.55
CA LEU A 4 -11.94 -8.56 -5.17
C LEU A 4 -12.08 -8.75 -6.66
N THR A 5 -13.21 -8.31 -7.19
CA THR A 5 -13.40 -8.10 -8.61
C THR A 5 -12.74 -6.78 -9.04
N GLU A 6 -12.37 -6.71 -10.32
CA GLU A 6 -11.91 -5.46 -10.93
C GLU A 6 -12.92 -4.32 -10.76
N ARG A 7 -14.23 -4.63 -10.81
CA ARG A 7 -15.29 -3.63 -10.60
C ARG A 7 -15.23 -3.04 -9.19
N GLU A 8 -15.08 -3.88 -8.17
CA GLU A 8 -14.97 -3.44 -6.77
C GLU A 8 -13.73 -2.56 -6.58
N ILE A 9 -12.58 -3.00 -7.11
CA ILE A 9 -11.32 -2.23 -7.08
C ILE A 9 -11.51 -0.84 -7.68
N ARG A 10 -12.05 -0.75 -8.91
CA ARG A 10 -12.23 0.53 -9.61
C ARG A 10 -13.20 1.47 -8.89
N SER A 11 -14.17 0.92 -8.16
CA SER A 11 -15.14 1.72 -7.39
C SER A 11 -14.61 2.21 -6.04
N ALA A 12 -13.51 1.65 -5.54
CA ALA A 12 -13.01 1.93 -4.20
C ALA A 12 -12.23 3.25 -4.08
N PHE A 13 -11.72 3.81 -5.19
CA PHE A 13 -10.75 4.91 -5.13
C PHE A 13 -11.35 6.25 -4.70
N VAL A 14 -10.78 6.83 -3.65
CA VAL A 14 -11.28 8.08 -3.04
C VAL A 14 -10.49 9.33 -3.44
N ASN A 15 -9.24 9.18 -3.90
CA ASN A 15 -8.34 10.31 -4.18
C ASN A 15 -7.98 10.49 -5.65
N CYS A 16 -8.69 9.83 -6.56
CA CYS A 16 -8.58 10.06 -8.00
C CYS A 16 -9.97 10.19 -8.63
N THR A 17 -10.02 10.71 -9.85
CA THR A 17 -11.27 10.83 -10.60
C THR A 17 -11.78 9.46 -11.07
N LYS A 18 -13.09 9.35 -11.34
CA LYS A 18 -13.68 8.13 -11.93
C LYS A 18 -12.99 7.70 -13.24
N GLY A 19 -12.52 8.67 -14.04
CA GLY A 19 -11.79 8.39 -15.27
C GLY A 19 -10.40 7.80 -15.03
N GLU A 20 -9.68 8.30 -14.04
CA GLU A 20 -8.39 7.72 -13.60
C GLU A 20 -8.59 6.33 -13.00
N ALA A 21 -9.63 6.16 -12.18
CA ALA A 21 -9.97 4.85 -11.60
C ALA A 21 -10.35 3.81 -12.68
N LYS A 22 -10.96 4.24 -13.80
CA LYS A 22 -11.23 3.36 -14.95
C LYS A 22 -9.98 2.98 -15.75
N ARG A 23 -8.91 3.76 -15.65
CA ARG A 23 -7.68 3.56 -16.44
C ARG A 23 -6.52 2.95 -15.64
N LEU A 24 -6.66 2.77 -14.33
CA LEU A 24 -5.65 2.06 -13.54
C LEU A 24 -5.42 0.66 -14.13
N SER A 25 -4.14 0.27 -14.16
CA SER A 25 -3.69 -1.06 -14.52
C SER A 25 -3.98 -2.01 -13.35
N VAL A 26 -5.10 -2.74 -13.37
CA VAL A 26 -5.37 -3.80 -12.38
C VAL A 26 -4.36 -4.94 -12.60
N PRO A 27 -3.87 -5.60 -11.53
CA PRO A 27 -3.02 -6.76 -11.67
C PRO A 27 -3.65 -7.83 -12.57
N ARG A 28 -2.93 -8.28 -13.60
CA ARG A 28 -3.44 -9.30 -14.55
C ARG A 28 -3.63 -10.67 -13.89
N ASP A 29 -2.86 -10.91 -12.83
CA ASP A 29 -2.86 -12.10 -11.98
C ASP A 29 -3.82 -11.96 -10.79
N LEU A 30 -4.86 -11.13 -10.89
CA LEU A 30 -5.77 -10.83 -9.77
C LEU A 30 -6.42 -12.10 -9.18
N ALA A 31 -6.79 -13.05 -10.04
CA ALA A 31 -7.38 -14.32 -9.62
C ALA A 31 -6.40 -15.21 -8.85
N ASP A 32 -5.10 -15.07 -9.13
CA ASP A 32 -4.03 -15.90 -8.56
C ASP A 32 -3.34 -15.25 -7.35
N ARG A 33 -3.79 -14.06 -6.94
CA ARG A 33 -3.25 -13.40 -5.75
C ARG A 33 -3.51 -14.25 -4.51
N PRO A 34 -2.57 -14.27 -3.53
CA PRO A 34 -2.71 -15.07 -2.32
C PRO A 34 -3.69 -14.42 -1.33
N TRP A 35 -4.98 -14.36 -1.70
CA TRP A 35 -6.01 -13.59 -1.00
C TRP A 35 -6.15 -13.92 0.49
N ASP A 36 -5.92 -15.17 0.86
CA ASP A 36 -5.93 -15.63 2.26
C ASP A 36 -4.80 -15.01 3.10
N ASP A 37 -3.72 -14.57 2.45
CA ASP A 37 -2.57 -13.91 3.08
C ASP A 37 -2.57 -12.40 2.95
N LEU A 38 -3.57 -11.82 2.29
CA LEU A 38 -3.70 -10.38 2.12
C LEU A 38 -4.67 -9.80 3.16
N ASP A 39 -4.28 -8.69 3.77
CA ASP A 39 -5.16 -7.84 4.58
C ASP A 39 -5.64 -6.62 3.77
N PHE A 40 -4.87 -6.26 2.75
CA PHE A 40 -5.18 -5.28 1.73
C PHE A 40 -4.49 -5.70 0.41
N LEU A 41 -4.98 -5.18 -0.71
CA LEU A 41 -4.38 -5.35 -2.03
C LEU A 41 -3.51 -4.13 -2.36
N GLY A 42 -2.21 -4.33 -2.55
CA GLY A 42 -1.26 -3.30 -2.99
C GLY A 42 -0.51 -3.71 -4.25
N TRP A 43 -0.29 -2.78 -5.18
CA TRP A 43 0.52 -3.04 -6.38
C TRP A 43 1.10 -1.76 -7.01
N ARG A 44 2.11 -1.94 -7.87
CA ARG A 44 2.69 -0.87 -8.71
C ARG A 44 2.12 -0.92 -10.12
N ASP A 45 1.95 0.23 -10.75
CA ASP A 45 1.51 0.26 -12.14
C ASP A 45 2.66 -0.21 -13.05
N PRO A 46 2.49 -1.29 -13.84
CA PRO A 46 3.53 -1.75 -14.76
C PRO A 46 3.80 -0.76 -15.90
N GLN A 47 2.86 0.14 -16.21
CA GLN A 47 2.99 1.15 -17.26
C GLN A 47 3.45 2.52 -16.73
N ALA A 48 3.38 2.73 -15.42
CA ALA A 48 3.78 3.97 -14.76
C ALA A 48 4.47 3.64 -13.43
N PRO A 49 5.79 3.33 -13.45
CA PRO A 49 6.51 2.85 -12.28
C PRO A 49 6.48 3.80 -11.10
N ASP A 50 6.22 5.10 -11.30
CA ASP A 50 6.03 6.08 -10.23
C ASP A 50 4.70 5.88 -9.48
N ARG A 51 3.70 5.23 -10.09
CA ARG A 51 2.36 5.04 -9.52
C ARG A 51 2.23 3.73 -8.75
N ALA A 52 1.53 3.79 -7.63
CA ALA A 52 1.12 2.62 -6.88
C ALA A 52 -0.34 2.76 -6.47
N TYR A 53 -0.94 1.64 -6.11
CA TYR A 53 -2.33 1.59 -5.71
C TYR A 53 -2.46 0.67 -4.51
N LEU A 54 -3.36 1.05 -3.61
CA LEU A 54 -3.69 0.28 -2.43
C LEU A 54 -5.20 0.25 -2.26
N VAL A 55 -5.77 -0.90 -1.96
CA VAL A 55 -7.19 -1.10 -1.67
C VAL A 55 -7.31 -1.95 -0.40
N MET A 56 -8.02 -1.46 0.61
CA MET A 56 -8.25 -2.17 1.86
C MET A 56 -9.73 -2.26 2.23
N PRO A 57 -10.15 -3.24 3.04
CA PRO A 57 -11.50 -3.28 3.60
C PRO A 57 -11.84 -2.01 4.38
N SER A 58 -13.08 -1.55 4.28
CA SER A 58 -13.63 -0.45 5.08
C SER A 58 -15.13 -0.68 5.32
N GLY A 59 -15.46 -1.17 6.53
CA GLY A 59 -16.82 -1.60 6.87
C GLY A 59 -17.31 -2.71 5.92
N VAL A 60 -18.46 -2.47 5.27
CA VAL A 60 -19.05 -3.37 4.26
C VAL A 60 -18.49 -3.14 2.84
N SER A 61 -17.54 -2.22 2.67
CA SER A 61 -17.02 -1.77 1.38
C SER A 61 -15.48 -1.81 1.34
N HIS A 62 -14.89 -1.15 0.36
CA HIS A 62 -13.45 -1.03 0.20
C HIS A 62 -13.08 0.43 -0.03
N VAL A 63 -11.91 0.81 0.48
CA VAL A 63 -11.31 2.12 0.23
C VAL A 63 -10.01 1.93 -0.53
N GLY A 64 -9.89 2.66 -1.64
CA GLY A 64 -8.74 2.65 -2.54
C GLY A 64 -8.04 3.99 -2.55
N VAL A 65 -6.70 3.99 -2.57
CA VAL A 65 -5.89 5.19 -2.73
C VAL A 65 -4.86 4.99 -3.83
N GLN A 66 -4.76 5.99 -4.70
CA GLN A 66 -3.66 6.13 -5.64
C GLN A 66 -2.50 6.83 -4.93
N LEU A 67 -1.31 6.26 -5.11
CA LEU A 67 -0.05 6.73 -4.55
C LEU A 67 0.90 7.07 -5.70
N ARG A 68 1.80 8.01 -5.43
CA ARG A 68 2.92 8.36 -6.29
C ARG A 68 4.23 8.23 -5.51
N SER A 69 5.28 7.83 -6.19
CA SER A 69 6.65 7.84 -5.68
C SER A 69 7.47 8.75 -6.58
N SER A 70 8.22 9.68 -5.99
CA SER A 70 9.07 10.63 -6.71
C SER A 70 10.41 10.02 -7.12
N ASP A 71 10.40 8.77 -7.57
CA ASP A 71 11.54 7.84 -7.65
C ASP A 71 12.87 8.51 -8.06
N THR A 72 13.82 8.61 -7.14
CA THR A 72 15.27 8.67 -7.44
C THR A 72 16.04 8.03 -6.29
N GLY A 73 16.11 6.70 -6.29
CA GLY A 73 17.15 5.96 -5.58
C GLY A 73 17.06 6.02 -4.06
N SER A 74 16.12 5.28 -3.46
CA SER A 74 16.46 4.69 -2.17
C SER A 74 17.73 3.89 -2.41
N SER A 75 18.87 4.38 -1.91
CA SER A 75 20.14 3.67 -2.05
C SER A 75 19.87 2.21 -1.72
N GLN A 76 20.14 1.28 -2.65
CA GLN A 76 19.86 -0.15 -2.42
C GLN A 76 20.57 -0.69 -1.18
N THR A 77 21.52 0.08 -0.64
CA THR A 77 22.26 -0.17 0.59
C THR A 77 21.62 0.42 1.85
N ARG A 78 20.67 1.36 1.74
CA ARG A 78 20.08 2.04 2.90
C ARG A 78 19.05 1.12 3.55
N ARG A 79 19.25 0.84 4.84
CA ARG A 79 18.21 0.24 5.69
C ARG A 79 17.13 1.25 6.00
N SER A 80 15.88 0.89 5.74
CA SER A 80 14.72 1.73 5.99
C SER A 80 13.55 0.88 6.47
N MET A 81 12.73 1.47 7.33
CA MET A 81 11.60 0.79 7.95
C MET A 81 10.29 1.25 7.32
N CYS A 82 9.44 0.30 6.96
CA CYS A 82 8.09 0.59 6.51
C CYS A 82 7.25 1.12 7.68
N SER A 83 6.63 2.29 7.53
CA SER A 83 5.77 2.89 8.57
C SER A 83 4.46 2.11 8.78
N MET A 84 4.09 1.20 7.86
CA MET A 84 2.87 0.40 7.98
C MET A 84 3.15 -0.88 8.78
N CYS A 85 3.99 -1.77 8.24
CA CYS A 85 4.26 -3.07 8.84
C CYS A 85 5.48 -3.13 9.75
N VAL A 86 6.26 -2.05 9.87
CA VAL A 86 7.48 -1.98 10.71
C VAL A 86 8.60 -2.92 10.22
N THR A 87 8.40 -3.62 9.10
CA THR A 87 9.45 -4.39 8.44
C THR A 87 10.59 -3.48 7.99
N VAL A 88 11.82 -3.87 8.33
CA VAL A 88 13.03 -3.20 7.87
C VAL A 88 13.42 -3.85 6.55
N HIS A 89 13.80 -3.05 5.57
CA HIS A 89 14.36 -3.55 4.32
C HIS A 89 15.73 -2.92 4.06
N THR A 90 16.61 -3.67 3.42
CA THR A 90 17.83 -3.12 2.80
C THR A 90 17.51 -2.82 1.34
N GLY A 91 17.17 -1.56 1.03
CA GLY A 91 16.42 -1.23 -0.20
C GLY A 91 14.97 -1.73 -0.14
N GLY A 92 14.03 -1.16 -0.91
CA GLY A 92 12.63 -1.65 -0.95
C GLY A 92 11.64 -0.99 0.01
N VAL A 93 12.01 0.14 0.61
CA VAL A 93 11.06 1.10 1.21
C VAL A 93 11.15 2.40 0.42
N SER A 94 10.00 2.91 -0.04
CA SER A 94 9.88 4.16 -0.78
C SER A 94 9.00 5.15 -0.04
N LEU A 95 9.30 6.45 -0.20
CA LEU A 95 8.31 7.48 0.12
C LEU A 95 7.18 7.37 -0.90
N LEU A 96 6.00 6.98 -0.42
CA LEU A 96 4.76 6.96 -1.19
C LEU A 96 3.86 8.10 -0.72
N VAL A 97 3.34 8.85 -1.69
CA VAL A 97 2.59 10.08 -1.46
C VAL A 97 1.21 9.96 -2.09
N ALA A 98 0.19 10.13 -1.27
CA ALA A 98 -1.21 10.21 -1.69
C ALA A 98 -1.63 11.68 -1.81
N PRO A 99 -2.04 12.16 -3.00
CA PRO A 99 -2.71 13.44 -3.12
C PRO A 99 -4.01 13.42 -2.31
N LYS A 100 -4.35 14.53 -1.62
CA LYS A 100 -5.65 14.67 -0.98
C LYS A 100 -6.76 14.76 -2.03
N PRO A 101 -7.99 14.32 -1.78
CA PRO A 101 -9.07 14.46 -2.75
C PRO A 101 -9.51 15.92 -2.96
N GLY A 102 -10.22 16.17 -4.05
CA GLY A 102 -10.93 17.44 -4.28
C GLY A 102 -10.01 18.67 -4.42
N LYS A 103 -10.46 19.81 -3.88
CA LYS A 103 -9.78 21.10 -4.01
C LYS A 103 -8.39 21.09 -3.36
N ALA A 104 -8.24 20.41 -2.22
CA ALA A 104 -6.98 20.32 -1.51
C ALA A 104 -5.89 19.66 -2.38
N GLY A 105 -6.20 18.53 -3.04
CA GLY A 105 -5.28 17.88 -3.97
C GLY A 105 -4.92 18.74 -5.16
N LYS A 106 -5.89 19.48 -5.72
CA LYS A 106 -5.65 20.42 -6.83
C LYS A 106 -4.70 21.57 -6.43
N GLN A 107 -4.59 21.88 -5.15
CA GLN A 107 -3.63 22.86 -4.60
C GLN A 107 -2.27 22.22 -4.23
N GLY A 108 -2.08 20.93 -4.51
CA GLY A 108 -0.83 20.22 -4.22
C GLY A 108 -0.77 19.56 -2.84
N ASN A 109 -1.83 19.65 -2.03
CA ASN A 109 -1.84 19.01 -0.71
C ASN A 109 -1.80 17.48 -0.84
N SER A 110 -0.90 16.86 -0.10
CA SER A 110 -0.68 15.42 -0.13
C SER A 110 -0.22 14.90 1.24
N VAL A 111 -0.35 13.58 1.43
CA VAL A 111 0.11 12.87 2.62
C VAL A 111 1.12 11.82 2.19
N GLY A 112 2.33 11.89 2.75
CA GLY A 112 3.40 10.93 2.50
C GLY A 112 3.61 9.98 3.67
N ALA A 113 4.03 8.75 3.37
CA ALA A 113 4.60 7.81 4.33
C ALA A 113 5.66 6.92 3.66
N TYR A 114 6.63 6.45 4.44
CA TYR A 114 7.57 5.44 3.97
C TYR A 114 6.90 4.08 4.03
N MET A 115 6.75 3.41 2.89
CA MET A 115 6.05 2.13 2.77
C MET A 115 6.90 1.13 1.99
N CYS A 116 6.66 -0.17 2.18
CA CYS A 116 7.22 -1.19 1.29
C CYS A 116 6.94 -0.80 -0.17
N SER A 117 7.98 -0.74 -1.00
CA SER A 117 7.88 -0.22 -2.38
C SER A 117 6.93 -1.05 -3.26
N ASP A 118 6.75 -2.31 -2.93
CA ASP A 118 5.84 -3.26 -3.59
C ASP A 118 4.47 -3.39 -2.91
N LEU A 119 4.25 -2.66 -1.79
CA LEU A 119 3.05 -2.72 -0.97
C LEU A 119 2.67 -4.14 -0.49
N ALA A 120 3.65 -5.05 -0.36
CA ALA A 120 3.41 -6.43 0.06
C ALA A 120 3.45 -6.64 1.59
N CYS A 121 3.10 -5.61 2.37
CA CYS A 121 3.20 -5.61 3.85
C CYS A 121 2.58 -6.85 4.50
N SER A 122 1.39 -7.28 4.05
CA SER A 122 0.72 -8.47 4.56
C SER A 122 1.56 -9.75 4.44
N LEU A 123 2.36 -9.88 3.37
CA LEU A 123 3.24 -11.02 3.17
C LEU A 123 4.51 -10.92 4.03
N TYR A 124 5.05 -9.71 4.23
CA TYR A 124 6.23 -9.49 5.07
C TYR A 124 5.95 -9.76 6.55
N VAL A 125 4.81 -9.28 7.07
CA VAL A 125 4.39 -9.52 8.48
C VAL A 125 4.26 -11.02 8.76
N ARG A 126 3.71 -11.78 7.79
CA ARG A 126 3.57 -13.24 7.84
C ARG A 126 4.88 -14.00 7.58
N GLY A 127 5.97 -13.32 7.21
CA GLY A 127 7.23 -13.98 6.81
C GLY A 127 7.13 -14.79 5.52
N LYS A 128 6.11 -14.54 4.68
CA LYS A 128 5.89 -15.20 3.39
C LYS A 128 6.67 -14.57 2.24
N LYS A 129 7.22 -13.37 2.47
CA LYS A 129 8.12 -12.68 1.55
C LYS A 129 9.37 -12.24 2.28
N ASP A 130 10.52 -12.41 1.64
CA ASP A 130 11.81 -12.05 2.23
C ASP A 130 12.07 -10.54 2.07
N ALA A 131 12.35 -9.86 3.18
CA ALA A 131 12.71 -8.44 3.24
C ALA A 131 14.22 -8.20 3.15
N GLY A 132 15.00 -9.27 2.94
CA GLY A 132 16.46 -9.29 2.91
C GLY A 132 17.08 -9.53 4.29
N VAL A 133 18.41 -9.60 4.32
CA VAL A 133 19.19 -9.94 5.52
C VAL A 133 18.88 -8.98 6.68
N GLY A 134 18.35 -9.53 7.77
CA GLY A 134 17.98 -8.78 8.98
C GLY A 134 16.72 -7.94 8.83
N GLY A 135 15.90 -8.18 7.79
CA GLY A 135 14.71 -7.36 7.53
C GLY A 135 13.54 -7.61 8.48
N ARG A 136 13.43 -8.84 8.99
CA ARG A 136 12.44 -9.18 10.03
C ARG A 136 13.07 -9.06 11.41
N LEU A 137 12.69 -8.02 12.13
CA LEU A 137 12.97 -7.89 13.56
C LEU A 137 12.18 -8.98 14.32
N ARG A 138 12.79 -9.57 15.36
CA ARG A 138 12.02 -10.38 16.31
C ARG A 138 11.18 -9.43 17.14
N GLU A 139 9.88 -9.49 16.94
CA GLU A 139 8.90 -8.73 17.70
C GLU A 139 8.38 -9.56 18.87
N SER A 140 8.03 -8.91 19.97
CA SER A 140 7.31 -9.54 21.08
C SER A 140 5.81 -9.71 20.78
N LEU A 141 5.31 -9.05 19.74
CA LEU A 141 3.93 -9.15 19.28
C LEU A 141 3.69 -10.48 18.57
N THR A 142 2.51 -11.06 18.80
CA THR A 142 1.96 -12.14 18.01
C THR A 142 1.73 -11.71 16.56
N LEU A 143 1.53 -12.68 15.66
CA LEU A 143 1.24 -12.38 14.26
C LEU A 143 -0.04 -11.55 14.10
N GLU A 144 -1.08 -11.86 14.87
CA GLU A 144 -2.36 -11.15 14.87
C GLU A 144 -2.17 -9.68 15.28
N GLU A 145 -1.44 -9.42 16.38
CA GLU A 145 -1.14 -8.05 16.82
C GLU A 145 -0.29 -7.26 15.80
N GLN A 146 0.63 -7.92 15.09
CA GLN A 146 1.40 -7.28 14.01
C GLN A 146 0.51 -6.93 12.81
N ILE A 147 -0.45 -7.79 12.46
CA ILE A 147 -1.44 -7.54 11.41
C ILE A 147 -2.35 -6.37 11.82
N ASP A 148 -2.88 -6.39 13.04
CA ASP A 148 -3.75 -5.33 13.58
C ASP A 148 -3.05 -3.97 13.61
N ARG A 149 -1.79 -3.92 14.06
CA ARG A 149 -0.96 -2.71 13.95
C ARG A 149 -0.86 -2.24 12.51
N THR A 150 -0.54 -3.14 11.59
CA THR A 150 -0.34 -2.80 10.17
C THR A 150 -1.60 -2.18 9.58
N MET A 151 -2.76 -2.78 9.86
CA MET A 151 -4.06 -2.28 9.38
C MET A 151 -4.48 -0.99 10.08
N THR A 152 -4.16 -0.82 11.36
CA THR A 152 -4.40 0.42 12.11
C THR A 152 -3.58 1.58 11.52
N ASN A 153 -2.29 1.35 11.27
CA ASN A 153 -1.41 2.34 10.65
C ASN A 153 -1.89 2.73 9.25
N LEU A 154 -2.34 1.74 8.47
CA LEU A 154 -2.85 1.96 7.13
C LEU A 154 -4.17 2.74 7.14
N ALA A 155 -5.10 2.40 8.04
CA ALA A 155 -6.35 3.12 8.23
C ALA A 155 -6.09 4.58 8.66
N ALA A 156 -5.14 4.81 9.57
CA ALA A 156 -4.73 6.16 9.99
C ALA A 156 -4.11 6.96 8.83
N PHE A 157 -3.31 6.33 7.98
CA PHE A 157 -2.80 6.96 6.76
C PHE A 157 -3.94 7.37 5.83
N ILE A 158 -4.88 6.48 5.53
CA ILE A 158 -6.03 6.78 4.66
C ILE A 158 -6.90 7.89 5.26
N ALA A 159 -7.16 7.87 6.57
CA ALA A 159 -7.91 8.91 7.25
C ALA A 159 -7.27 10.30 7.06
N ARG A 160 -5.93 10.41 7.13
CA ARG A 160 -5.21 11.66 6.86
C ARG A 160 -5.32 12.11 5.40
N VAL A 161 -5.37 11.16 4.45
CA VAL A 161 -5.57 11.46 3.02
C VAL A 161 -6.94 12.07 2.80
N THR A 162 -7.98 11.55 3.45
CA THR A 162 -9.38 11.95 3.26
C THR A 162 -9.85 13.09 4.17
N ALA A 163 -9.07 13.46 5.18
CA ALA A 163 -9.36 14.57 6.11
C ALA A 163 -9.40 15.94 5.43
#